data_AF-A0A8T4KLX9-F1
#
_entry.id   AF-A0A8T4KLX9-F1
#
_cell.length_a   1.000
_cell.length_b   1.000
_cell.length_c   1.000
_cell.angle_alpha   90.00
_cell.angle_beta   90.00
_cell.angle_gamma   90.00
#
_symmetry.space_group_name_H-M   'P 1'
#
loop_
_entity.id
_entity.type
_entity.pdbx_description
1 polymer ?
#
loop_
_entity_poly.entity_id
_entity_poly.type
_entity_poly.pdbx_seq_one_letter_code
_entity_poly.pdbx_strand_id
1 'polypeptide(L)' 'MKLPVCCKEEMKMKLESPRFIEAVCMKCQDSVFVKKLVELKPQLIDD' A
#
# COMPACT_ATOMS: atom_id res chain seq x y z
N MET A 1 5.28 -6.05 -2.76
CA MET A 1 4.88 -4.63 -2.65
C MET A 1 5.77 -3.99 -1.60
N LYS A 2 6.56 -2.96 -1.94
CA LYS A 2 7.45 -2.29 -0.96
C LYS A 2 6.67 -1.19 -0.25
N LEU A 3 6.75 -1.12 1.08
CA LEU A 3 6.12 -0.06 1.87
C LEU A 3 7.06 1.15 1.96
N PRO A 4 6.53 2.37 2.18
CA PRO A 4 7.36 3.54 2.38
C PRO A 4 8.23 3.39 3.63
N VAL A 5 9.38 4.07 3.61
CA VAL A 5 10.32 4.13 4.72
C VAL A 5 10.07 5.41 5.51
N CYS A 6 9.90 5.29 6.82
CA CYS A 6 9.79 6.42 7.75
C CYS A 6 10.70 6.17 8.95
N CYS A 7 11.33 7.20 9.49
CA CYS A 7 12.31 7.09 10.59
C CYS A 7 13.47 6.10 10.31
N LYS A 8 13.89 6.00 9.05
CA LYS A 8 14.94 5.07 8.56
C LYS A 8 14.57 3.58 8.65
N GLU A 9 13.30 3.26 8.85
CA GLU A 9 12.78 1.89 8.87
C GLU A 9 11.59 1.74 7.93
N GLU A 10 11.38 0.54 7.41
CA GLU A 10 10.17 0.25 6.64
C GLU A 10 8.94 0.35 7.54
N MET A 11 7.92 1.08 7.09
CA MET A 11 6.66 1.20 7.82
C MET A 11 5.94 -0.16 7.86
N LYS A 12 5.17 -0.41 8.92
CA LYS A 12 4.39 -1.65 9.06
C LYS A 12 3.01 -1.49 8.46
N MET A 13 2.53 -2.50 7.76
CA MET A 13 1.12 -2.56 7.34
C MET A 13 0.22 -2.74 8.56
N LYS A 14 -0.74 -1.84 8.75
CA LYS A 14 -1.75 -1.92 9.80
C LYS A 14 -3.10 -2.37 9.27
N LEU A 15 -3.49 -1.91 8.08
CA LEU A 15 -4.75 -2.29 7.45
C LEU A 15 -4.58 -2.44 5.95
N GLU A 16 -5.19 -3.47 5.39
CA GLU A 16 -5.21 -3.72 3.95
C GLU A 16 -6.62 -3.60 3.41
N SER A 17 -6.81 -2.75 2.41
CA SER A 17 -8.03 -2.64 1.63
C SER A 17 -7.78 -3.02 0.17
N PRO A 18 -8.83 -3.29 -0.62
CA PRO A 18 -8.67 -3.63 -2.04
C PRO A 18 -7.98 -2.54 -2.87
N ARG A 19 -8.11 -1.27 -2.45
CA ARG A 19 -7.58 -0.10 -3.18
C ARG A 19 -6.40 0.57 -2.51
N PHE A 20 -6.17 0.34 -1.22
CA PHE A 20 -5.14 1.04 -0.45
C PHE A 20 -4.62 0.20 0.72
N ILE A 21 -3.44 0.54 1.22
CA ILE A 21 -2.80 -0.03 2.40
C ILE A 21 -2.51 1.09 3.38
N GLU A 22 -2.96 0.96 4.63
CA GLU A 22 -2.52 1.82 5.73
C GLU A 22 -1.17 1.32 6.25
N ALA A 23 -0.13 2.13 6.08
CA ALA A 23 1.22 1.87 6.60
C ALA A 23 1.49 2.81 7.78
N VAL A 24 2.02 2.27 8.88
CA VAL A 24 2.29 3.01 10.13
C VAL A 24 3.76 2.89 10.51
N CYS A 25 4.37 4.01 10.89
CA CYS A 25 5.70 4.03 11.45
C CYS A 25 5.65 3.71 12.94
N MET A 26 6.38 2.69 13.39
CA MET A 26 6.39 2.29 14.81
C MET A 26 7.21 3.23 15.71
N LYS A 27 7.96 4.18 15.14
CA LYS A 27 8.78 5.16 15.89
C LYS A 27 8.04 6.46 16.16
N CYS A 28 7.53 7.11 15.13
CA CYS A 28 6.81 8.37 15.26
C CYS A 28 5.28 8.22 15.32
N GLN A 29 4.77 6.98 15.19
CA GLN A 29 3.33 6.67 15.12
C GLN A 29 2.57 7.32 13.95
N ASP A 30 3.29 7.88 12.98
CA ASP A 30 2.72 8.47 11.77
C ASP A 30 2.16 7.37 10.83
N SER A 31 1.11 7.70 10.08
CA SER A 31 0.38 6.79 9.22
C SER A 31 0.15 7.37 7.84
N VAL A 32 0.37 6.58 6.79
CA VAL A 32 0.14 6.95 5.39
C VAL A 32 -0.68 5.90 4.66
N PHE A 33 -1.42 6.34 3.63
CA PHE A 33 -2.21 5.44 2.78
C PHE A 33 -1.53 5.23 1.42
N VAL A 34 -1.11 4.00 1.15
CA VAL A 34 -0.47 3.61 -0.11
C VAL A 34 -1.52 3.03 -1.05
N LYS A 35 -1.76 3.69 -2.19
CA LYS A 35 -2.71 3.19 -3.21
C LYS A 35 -2.17 1.88 -3.82
N LYS A 36 -2.97 0.82 -3.82
CA LYS A 36 -2.67 -0.39 -4.61
C LYS A 36 -2.85 -0.05 -6.08
N LEU A 37 -1.78 -0.20 -6.86
CA LEU A 37 -1.91 -0.30 -8.31
C LEU A 37 -2.65 -1.61 -8.59
N VAL A 38 -3.97 -1.51 -8.71
CA VAL A 38 -4.77 -2.60 -9.26
C VAL A 38 -4.45 -2.59 -10.74
N GLU A 39 -3.55 -3.47 -11.17
CA GLU A 39 -3.46 -3.84 -12.58
C GLU A 39 -4.81 -4.45 -12.94
N LEU A 40 -5.73 -3.60 -13.39
CA LEU A 40 -6.87 -4.02 -14.20
C LEU A 40 -6.24 -4.66 -15.44
N LYS A 41 -6.04 -5.98 -15.39
CA LYS A 41 -5.80 -6.74 -16.62
C LYS A 41 -6.92 -6.33 -17.57
N PRO A 42 -6.62 -5.78 -18.76
CA PRO A 42 -7.66 -5.57 -19.75
C PRO A 42 -8.33 -6.92 -19.96
N GLN A 43 -9.63 -7.00 -19.69
CA GLN A 43 -10.41 -8.15 -20.14
C GLN A 43 -10.31 -8.11 -21.66
N LEU A 44 -9.59 -9.08 -22.25
CA LEU A 44 -9.68 -9.36 -23.68
C LEU A 44 -11.15 -9.69 -23.93
N ILE A 45 -11.86 -8.74 -24.53
CA ILE A 45 -13.12 -9.03 -25.18
C ILE A 45 -12.71 -9.81 -26.43
N ASP A 46 -12.81 -11.12 -26.36
CA ASP A 46 -12.84 -11.98 -27.55
C ASP A 46 -14.13 -11.60 -28.31
N ASP A 47 -13.97 -10.99 -29.48
CA ASP A 47 -15.03 -10.80 -30.49
C ASP A 47 -15.01 -11.99 -31.46
#